data_AF-A0A1U8HU86-F1
#
_entry.id   AF-A0A1U8HU86-F1
#
_cell.length_a   1.000
_cell.length_b   1.000
_cell.length_c   1.000
_cell.angle_alpha   90.00
_cell.angle_beta   90.00
_cell.angle_gamma   90.00
#
_symmetry.space_group_name_H-M   'P 1'
#
loop_
_entity.id
_entity.type
_entity.pdbx_description
1 polymer ?
#
loop_
_entity_poly.entity_id
_entity_poly.type
_entity_poly.pdbx_seq_one_letter_code
_entity_poly.pdbx_strand_id
1 'polypeptide(L)'
;MFFNGFLDFSNFLSLFFFNGWSFLETSSTCHGINSQIIWISTLNSSTMVARTVDLRSDTVTKPTETMRAAMATAEVDDDVLGADPTAFRLESEVAKITGKEAGLFVSSGTMGNLISVLVHCDIRGSEVILGDNSHIHIYENGGISTIGGVHPRPVKNNEDGTMDIDSIEVAIRDPRGELVFPTTKLICLENSHANSGGRCLSAEYTDRVGELAKKNGLKLHIDGARIFNASVALGVPVQRLVQAADSVSVCLSKGLGAPVGSVIVGSKSFITKARRLRKTLGGGMRQVGFICAAAFVALKENVEKLDGDHKKAKELAEGLTQIKGLKVDVAAVETNIIYVDIVEGSKITAEKLYKNLEEHGVLVMPKGLSRMRIVLHHQISSSDVHYTLSCFQQAFTGMRQEIGSYSISTSRDVSYA
;
A
#
# COMPACT_ATOMS: atom_id res chain seq x y z
N MET A 1 8.96 -53.73 38.49
CA MET A 1 7.51 -53.57 38.30
C MET A 1 7.28 -53.44 36.81
N PHE A 2 6.65 -54.46 36.21
CA PHE A 2 6.25 -54.53 34.81
C PHE A 2 5.29 -53.38 34.46
N PHE A 3 5.33 -52.86 33.23
CA PHE A 3 4.16 -52.84 32.36
C PHE A 3 4.56 -52.61 30.89
N ASN A 4 4.18 -53.58 30.07
CA ASN A 4 4.10 -53.55 28.60
C ASN A 4 2.87 -52.75 28.14
N GLY A 5 2.87 -52.29 26.89
CA GLY A 5 1.66 -51.90 26.15
C GLY A 5 1.96 -50.89 25.05
N PHE A 6 2.38 -51.34 23.87
CA PHE A 6 1.55 -51.41 22.65
C PHE A 6 0.90 -50.07 22.25
N LEU A 7 1.49 -49.47 21.21
CA LEU A 7 0.93 -48.39 20.39
C LEU A 7 -0.18 -48.98 19.51
N ASP A 8 -1.40 -48.50 19.68
CA ASP A 8 -2.50 -48.72 18.75
C ASP A 8 -2.92 -47.37 18.14
N PHE A 9 -2.88 -47.31 16.82
CA PHE A 9 -3.16 -46.15 15.98
C PHE A 9 -4.59 -46.30 15.48
N SER A 10 -5.56 -45.66 16.14
CA SER A 10 -6.85 -45.36 15.51
C SER A 10 -7.69 -44.40 16.35
N ASN A 11 -8.45 -43.56 15.63
CA ASN A 11 -9.57 -42.73 16.08
C ASN A 11 -9.23 -41.39 16.76
N PHE A 12 -9.17 -40.33 15.95
CA PHE A 12 -9.93 -39.11 16.22
C PHE A 12 -10.39 -38.50 14.89
N LEU A 13 -11.61 -38.85 14.48
CA LEU A 13 -12.42 -38.08 13.54
C LEU A 13 -12.87 -36.80 14.26
N SER A 14 -12.57 -35.63 13.69
CA SER A 14 -13.34 -34.41 13.97
C SER A 14 -13.78 -33.80 12.64
N LEU A 15 -15.09 -33.54 12.59
CA LEU A 15 -15.86 -33.09 11.44
C LEU A 15 -15.33 -31.78 10.86
N PHE A 16 -15.07 -31.77 9.56
CA PHE A 16 -15.21 -30.58 8.74
C PHE A 16 -16.21 -30.88 7.62
N PHE A 17 -17.38 -30.24 7.69
CA PHE A 17 -18.33 -30.15 6.60
C PHE A 17 -17.69 -29.34 5.47
N PHE A 18 -17.44 -29.98 4.33
CA PHE A 18 -17.25 -29.30 3.05
C PHE A 18 -18.36 -29.70 2.09
N ASN A 19 -18.86 -28.70 1.39
CA ASN A 19 -20.04 -28.72 0.54
C ASN A 19 -20.03 -29.81 -0.54
N GLY A 20 -21.08 -30.63 -0.51
CA GLY A 20 -21.84 -31.15 -1.65
C GLY A 20 -21.12 -31.45 -2.95
N TRP A 21 -20.66 -32.70 -3.10
CA TRP A 21 -20.47 -33.35 -4.39
C TRP A 21 -21.11 -34.74 -4.31
N SER A 22 -22.27 -34.90 -4.93
CA SER A 22 -22.93 -36.20 -5.07
C SER A 22 -22.32 -36.94 -6.27
N PHE A 23 -21.55 -37.99 -6.02
CA PHE A 23 -21.19 -38.99 -7.03
C PHE A 23 -22.33 -40.01 -7.14
N LEU A 24 -22.89 -40.17 -8.34
CA LEU A 24 -23.76 -41.28 -8.69
C LEU A 24 -22.97 -42.21 -9.63
N GLU A 25 -22.57 -43.36 -9.10
CA GLU A 25 -22.16 -44.52 -9.89
C GLU A 25 -23.34 -45.02 -10.71
N THR A 26 -23.14 -45.24 -12.00
CA THR A 26 -23.81 -46.36 -12.70
C THR A 26 -22.83 -46.98 -13.69
N SER A 27 -22.66 -48.29 -13.56
CA SER A 27 -21.94 -49.13 -14.49
C SER A 27 -22.82 -49.55 -15.67
N SER A 28 -22.13 -49.96 -16.73
CA SER A 28 -22.52 -50.94 -17.78
C SER A 28 -23.26 -50.49 -19.06
N THR A 29 -22.56 -50.78 -20.16
CA THR A 29 -22.97 -51.26 -21.50
C THR A 29 -23.23 -50.29 -22.64
N CYS A 30 -22.49 -50.55 -23.73
CA CYS A 30 -22.50 -49.92 -25.04
C CYS A 30 -23.88 -49.97 -25.72
N HIS A 31 -24.27 -48.89 -26.41
CA HIS A 31 -24.54 -48.78 -27.85
C HIS A 31 -24.93 -47.31 -28.14
N GLY A 32 -24.52 -46.79 -29.30
CA GLY A 32 -24.48 -45.36 -29.59
C GLY A 32 -25.83 -44.65 -29.70
N ILE A 33 -25.80 -43.32 -29.53
CA ILE A 33 -26.48 -42.25 -30.29
C ILE A 33 -25.99 -40.91 -29.72
N ASN A 34 -25.71 -39.95 -30.61
CA ASN A 34 -25.33 -38.57 -30.30
C ASN A 34 -26.36 -37.90 -29.37
N SER A 35 -25.93 -37.52 -28.16
CA SER A 35 -26.70 -36.65 -27.27
C SER A 35 -25.78 -35.51 -26.82
N GLN A 36 -25.94 -34.33 -27.42
CA GLN A 36 -25.35 -33.10 -26.89
C GLN A 36 -25.99 -32.82 -25.52
N ILE A 37 -25.21 -32.99 -24.46
CA ILE A 37 -25.57 -32.54 -23.12
C ILE A 37 -25.37 -31.02 -23.11
N ILE A 38 -26.48 -30.29 -23.24
CA ILE A 38 -26.53 -28.85 -22.99
C ILE A 38 -26.44 -28.67 -21.47
N TRP A 39 -25.28 -28.22 -20.99
CA TRP A 39 -25.12 -27.73 -19.64
C TRP A 39 -25.83 -26.38 -19.51
N ILE A 40 -27.09 -26.40 -19.08
CA ILE A 40 -27.74 -25.19 -18.56
C ILE A 40 -27.21 -25.01 -17.15
N SER A 41 -26.09 -24.28 -17.02
CA SER A 41 -25.70 -23.73 -15.73
C SER A 41 -26.78 -22.73 -15.34
N THR A 42 -27.54 -23.03 -14.29
CA THR A 42 -28.34 -22.04 -13.57
C THR A 42 -27.37 -21.02 -12.99
N LEU A 43 -27.07 -19.98 -13.77
CA LEU A 43 -26.43 -18.78 -13.27
C LEU A 43 -27.37 -18.23 -12.21
N ASN A 44 -27.02 -18.46 -10.95
CA ASN A 44 -27.45 -17.59 -9.88
C ASN A 44 -27.16 -16.17 -10.36
N SER A 45 -28.22 -15.40 -10.58
CA SER A 45 -28.18 -13.97 -10.83
C SER A 45 -27.57 -13.29 -9.60
N SER A 46 -26.24 -13.41 -9.49
CA SER A 46 -25.44 -12.40 -8.84
C SER A 46 -25.80 -11.11 -9.55
N THR A 47 -26.48 -10.22 -8.85
CA THR A 47 -26.63 -8.85 -9.27
C THR A 47 -25.23 -8.36 -9.63
N MET A 48 -24.93 -8.27 -10.93
CA MET A 48 -23.69 -7.66 -11.39
C MET A 48 -23.71 -6.26 -10.81
N VAL A 49 -22.85 -6.00 -9.83
CA VAL A 49 -22.65 -4.66 -9.31
C VAL A 49 -22.04 -3.89 -10.47
N ALA A 50 -22.85 -3.10 -11.17
CA ALA A 50 -22.48 -2.48 -12.44
C ALA A 50 -21.34 -1.44 -12.28
N ARG A 51 -20.98 -1.07 -11.04
CA ARG A 51 -19.97 -0.07 -10.70
C ARG A 51 -19.20 -0.51 -9.45
N THR A 52 -17.87 -0.61 -9.55
CA THR A 52 -17.00 -0.86 -8.38
C THR A 52 -16.15 0.36 -8.10
N VAL A 53 -16.23 0.89 -6.88
CA VAL A 53 -15.43 2.00 -6.37
C VAL A 53 -14.54 1.45 -5.26
N ASP A 54 -13.27 1.19 -5.57
CA ASP A 54 -12.34 0.55 -4.64
C ASP A 54 -11.50 1.60 -3.89
N LEU A 55 -11.93 1.93 -2.67
CA LEU A 55 -11.30 2.92 -1.80
C LEU A 55 -10.50 2.28 -0.66
N ARG A 56 -10.20 0.98 -0.76
CA ARG A 56 -9.48 0.24 0.29
C ARG A 56 -8.04 0.76 0.46
N SER A 57 -7.40 1.08 -0.66
CA SER A 57 -5.98 1.46 -0.72
C SER A 57 -5.64 1.95 -2.13
N ASP A 58 -4.67 2.84 -2.25
CA ASP A 58 -4.05 3.22 -3.52
C ASP A 58 -3.17 2.11 -4.12
N THR A 59 -3.02 0.96 -3.43
CA THR A 59 -2.36 -0.24 -3.98
C THR A 59 -3.23 -1.02 -4.96
N VAL A 60 -4.53 -0.71 -5.07
CA VAL A 60 -5.47 -1.40 -5.97
C VAL A 60 -5.41 -0.87 -7.41
N THR A 61 -4.61 0.18 -7.64
CA THR A 61 -4.42 0.78 -8.96
C THR A 61 -3.98 -0.25 -9.99
N LYS A 62 -4.57 -0.18 -11.18
CA LYS A 62 -4.23 -1.04 -12.31
C LYS A 62 -3.43 -0.27 -13.36
N PRO A 63 -2.52 -0.91 -14.11
CA PRO A 63 -1.78 -0.26 -15.18
C PRO A 63 -2.70 0.39 -16.21
N THR A 64 -2.39 1.62 -16.58
CA THR A 64 -3.02 2.35 -17.70
C THR A 64 -2.67 1.70 -19.03
N GLU A 65 -3.36 2.09 -20.10
CA GLU A 65 -3.03 1.60 -21.45
C GLU A 65 -1.62 2.01 -21.88
N THR A 66 -1.19 3.24 -21.54
CA THR A 66 0.18 3.73 -21.77
C THR A 66 1.22 2.86 -21.05
N MET A 67 0.95 2.48 -19.80
CA MET A 67 1.81 1.54 -19.07
C MET A 67 1.83 0.16 -19.72
N ARG A 68 0.68 -0.37 -20.14
CA ARG A 68 0.60 -1.69 -20.81
C ARG A 68 1.39 -1.72 -22.11
N ALA A 69 1.26 -0.68 -22.94
CA ALA A 69 2.02 -0.54 -24.17
C ALA A 69 3.53 -0.42 -23.90
N ALA A 70 3.93 0.33 -22.88
CA ALA A 70 5.33 0.45 -22.49
C ALA A 70 5.91 -0.88 -22.00
N MET A 71 5.15 -1.69 -21.25
CA MET A 71 5.58 -3.05 -20.90
C MET A 71 5.75 -3.90 -22.17
N ALA A 72 4.76 -3.91 -23.07
CA ALA A 72 4.79 -4.76 -24.27
C ALA A 72 5.98 -4.48 -25.21
N THR A 73 6.53 -3.27 -25.16
CA THR A 73 7.62 -2.81 -26.05
C THR A 73 8.94 -2.54 -25.31
N ALA A 74 9.04 -2.93 -24.04
CA ALA A 74 10.21 -2.65 -23.21
C ALA A 74 11.50 -3.30 -23.79
N GLU A 75 12.57 -2.52 -23.84
CA GLU A 75 13.92 -3.05 -24.04
C GLU A 75 14.39 -3.70 -22.74
N VAL A 76 14.79 -4.96 -22.78
CA VAL A 76 15.11 -5.76 -21.58
C VAL A 76 16.41 -6.53 -21.73
N ASP A 77 17.06 -6.78 -20.60
CA ASP A 77 18.22 -7.66 -20.51
C ASP A 77 18.27 -8.34 -19.11
N ASP A 78 19.22 -9.23 -18.86
CA ASP A 78 19.41 -9.86 -17.55
C ASP A 78 20.01 -8.87 -16.53
N ASP A 79 19.17 -8.35 -15.62
CA ASP A 79 19.54 -7.42 -14.54
C ASP A 79 20.55 -7.97 -13.51
N VAL A 80 20.91 -9.25 -13.58
CA VAL A 80 21.96 -9.83 -12.72
C VAL A 80 23.30 -9.96 -13.44
N LEU A 81 23.29 -10.25 -14.75
CA LEU A 81 24.53 -10.32 -15.54
C LEU A 81 25.01 -8.93 -15.97
N GLY A 82 24.09 -7.96 -16.04
CA GLY A 82 24.36 -6.56 -16.32
C GLY A 82 23.34 -5.67 -15.62
N ALA A 83 23.05 -4.52 -16.21
CA ALA A 83 21.92 -3.68 -15.83
C ALA A 83 20.90 -3.73 -16.96
N ASP A 84 19.68 -4.15 -16.67
CA ASP A 84 18.58 -4.05 -17.63
C ASP A 84 18.43 -2.56 -18.04
N PRO A 85 18.43 -2.23 -19.34
CA PRO A 85 18.49 -0.84 -19.80
C PRO A 85 17.25 -0.03 -19.38
N THR A 86 16.09 -0.67 -19.28
CA THR A 86 14.87 -0.01 -18.81
C THR A 86 14.87 0.17 -17.30
N ALA A 87 15.35 -0.83 -16.55
CA ALA A 87 15.54 -0.70 -15.11
C ALA A 87 16.52 0.43 -14.77
N PHE A 88 17.66 0.49 -15.47
CA PHE A 88 18.68 1.53 -15.27
C PHE A 88 18.14 2.94 -15.51
N ARG A 89 17.32 3.13 -16.55
CA ARG A 89 16.66 4.41 -16.83
C ARG A 89 15.73 4.84 -15.69
N LEU A 90 14.92 3.92 -15.17
CA LEU A 90 14.05 4.17 -14.02
C LEU A 90 14.86 4.50 -12.76
N GLU A 91 15.85 3.67 -12.43
CA GLU A 91 16.73 3.85 -11.26
C GLU A 91 17.42 5.22 -11.30
N SER A 92 17.93 5.61 -12.47
CA SER A 92 18.61 6.90 -12.69
C SER A 92 17.65 8.09 -12.55
N GLU A 93 16.43 7.99 -13.08
CA GLU A 93 15.44 9.07 -12.99
C GLU A 93 14.95 9.28 -11.55
N VAL A 94 14.67 8.20 -10.81
CA VAL A 94 14.27 8.33 -9.40
C VAL A 94 15.43 8.87 -8.55
N ALA A 95 16.67 8.44 -8.79
CA ALA A 95 17.86 9.00 -8.13
C ALA A 95 17.99 10.51 -8.41
N LYS A 96 17.80 10.94 -9.66
CA LYS A 96 17.81 12.36 -10.04
C LYS A 96 16.72 13.16 -9.33
N ILE A 97 15.46 12.71 -9.34
CA ILE A 97 14.32 13.41 -8.72
C ILE A 97 14.51 13.56 -7.20
N THR A 98 15.14 12.58 -6.56
CA THR A 98 15.42 12.57 -5.12
C THR A 98 16.74 13.25 -4.75
N GLY A 99 17.53 13.68 -5.74
CA GLY A 99 18.86 14.25 -5.54
C GLY A 99 19.87 13.29 -4.91
N LYS A 100 19.74 11.99 -5.17
CA LYS A 100 20.66 10.93 -4.71
C LYS A 100 21.54 10.44 -5.85
N GLU A 101 22.64 9.77 -5.51
CA GLU A 101 23.66 9.40 -6.49
C GLU A 101 23.26 8.21 -7.36
N ALA A 102 22.49 7.27 -6.81
CA ALA A 102 22.07 6.05 -7.47
C ALA A 102 20.75 5.51 -6.92
N GLY A 103 20.06 4.72 -7.74
CA GLY A 103 18.85 3.98 -7.40
C GLY A 103 19.01 2.48 -7.58
N LEU A 104 18.11 1.71 -6.97
CA LEU A 104 17.98 0.27 -7.16
C LEU A 104 16.50 -0.12 -7.11
N PHE A 105 16.01 -0.75 -8.18
CA PHE A 105 14.67 -1.31 -8.22
C PHE A 105 14.56 -2.55 -7.32
N VAL A 106 13.47 -2.65 -6.57
CA VAL A 106 13.12 -3.76 -5.67
C VAL A 106 11.65 -4.16 -5.89
N SER A 107 11.33 -5.42 -5.60
CA SER A 107 10.00 -5.99 -5.90
C SER A 107 8.87 -5.42 -5.04
N SER A 108 9.18 -4.85 -3.88
CA SER A 108 8.20 -4.22 -2.98
C SER A 108 8.83 -3.15 -2.08
N GLY A 109 7.98 -2.29 -1.51
CA GLY A 109 8.41 -1.31 -0.51
C GLY A 109 9.02 -1.97 0.74
N THR A 110 8.44 -3.08 1.19
CA THR A 110 8.96 -3.88 2.30
C THR A 110 10.37 -4.41 2.03
N MET A 111 10.65 -4.92 0.83
CA MET A 111 12.01 -5.31 0.46
C MET A 111 12.95 -4.10 0.46
N GLY A 112 12.49 -2.94 -0.02
CA GLY A 112 13.26 -1.70 -0.01
C GLY A 112 13.65 -1.23 1.38
N ASN A 113 12.69 -1.18 2.30
CA ASN A 113 12.92 -0.81 3.70
C ASN A 113 13.82 -1.82 4.40
N LEU A 114 13.55 -3.12 4.24
CA LEU A 114 14.37 -4.18 4.80
C LEU A 114 15.83 -4.04 4.35
N ILE A 115 16.08 -3.98 3.03
CA ILE A 115 17.44 -3.80 2.50
C ILE A 115 18.07 -2.53 3.05
N SER A 116 17.34 -1.42 3.09
CA SER A 116 17.88 -0.14 3.58
C SER A 116 18.32 -0.22 5.04
N VAL A 117 17.51 -0.84 5.90
CA VAL A 117 17.86 -1.09 7.30
C VAL A 117 19.08 -2.00 7.39
N LEU A 118 19.12 -3.12 6.67
CA LEU A 118 20.24 -4.08 6.70
C LEU A 118 21.56 -3.47 6.18
N VAL A 119 21.52 -2.54 5.22
CA VAL A 119 22.74 -1.85 4.75
C VAL A 119 23.31 -0.90 5.80
N HIS A 120 22.44 -0.17 6.52
CA HIS A 120 22.87 0.82 7.52
C HIS A 120 23.19 0.19 8.87
N CYS A 121 22.48 -0.87 9.24
CA CYS A 121 22.70 -1.68 10.43
C CYS A 121 23.66 -2.83 10.11
N ASP A 122 24.90 -2.49 9.78
CA ASP A 122 25.90 -3.41 9.22
C ASP A 122 26.61 -4.31 10.23
N ILE A 123 26.25 -4.22 11.51
CA ILE A 123 26.74 -5.09 12.59
C ILE A 123 25.59 -5.79 13.31
N ARG A 124 25.83 -7.02 13.77
CA ARG A 124 24.86 -7.74 14.59
C ARG A 124 24.64 -7.03 15.92
N GLY A 125 23.39 -6.96 16.39
CA GLY A 125 23.05 -6.18 17.58
C GLY A 125 22.92 -4.68 17.31
N SER A 126 22.89 -4.26 16.04
CA SER A 126 22.46 -2.91 15.68
C SER A 126 21.04 -2.65 16.14
N GLU A 127 20.73 -1.40 16.46
CA GLU A 127 19.41 -0.89 16.82
C GLU A 127 18.98 0.22 15.85
N VAL A 128 17.70 0.22 15.50
CA VAL A 128 17.05 1.26 14.69
C VAL A 128 15.99 1.96 15.51
N ILE A 129 16.05 3.30 15.54
CA ILE A 129 14.99 4.15 16.10
C ILE A 129 13.98 4.43 15.00
N LEU A 130 12.70 4.24 15.31
CA LEU A 130 11.61 4.41 14.34
C LEU A 130 10.30 4.69 15.07
N GLY A 131 9.30 5.18 14.34
CA GLY A 131 7.98 5.44 14.89
C GLY A 131 7.26 4.15 15.33
N ASP A 132 6.64 4.16 16.51
CA ASP A 132 5.84 3.05 17.04
C ASP A 132 4.64 2.69 16.15
N ASN A 133 4.22 3.61 15.27
CA ASN A 133 3.10 3.42 14.35
C ASN A 133 3.54 3.41 12.87
N SER A 134 4.84 3.33 12.62
CA SER A 134 5.41 3.28 11.26
C SER A 134 5.22 1.91 10.59
N HIS A 135 5.25 1.91 9.26
CA HIS A 135 5.06 0.73 8.43
C HIS A 135 6.13 -0.34 8.70
N ILE A 136 7.40 0.07 8.80
CA ILE A 136 8.54 -0.80 9.12
C ILE A 136 8.29 -1.56 10.45
N HIS A 137 7.69 -0.90 11.44
CA HIS A 137 7.41 -1.53 12.73
C HIS A 137 6.22 -2.50 12.68
N ILE A 138 5.10 -2.04 12.12
CA ILE A 138 3.80 -2.72 12.29
C ILE A 138 3.50 -3.70 11.15
N TYR A 139 3.87 -3.38 9.91
CA TYR A 139 3.34 -4.06 8.71
C TYR A 139 4.39 -4.83 7.91
N GLU A 140 5.62 -4.93 8.40
CA GLU A 140 6.71 -5.65 7.72
C GLU A 140 7.10 -6.95 8.41
N ASN A 141 6.17 -7.52 9.19
CA ASN A 141 6.29 -8.83 9.83
C ASN A 141 7.57 -8.99 10.67
N GLY A 142 8.03 -7.90 11.30
CA GLY A 142 9.28 -7.89 12.06
C GLY A 142 10.52 -8.26 11.24
N GLY A 143 10.52 -8.05 9.92
CA GLY A 143 11.57 -8.48 9.00
C GLY A 143 12.97 -8.00 9.40
N ILE A 144 13.09 -6.78 9.91
CA ILE A 144 14.37 -6.23 10.38
C ILE A 144 14.97 -7.04 11.54
N SER A 145 14.12 -7.61 12.40
CA SER A 145 14.55 -8.43 13.54
C SER A 145 14.81 -9.86 13.10
N THR A 146 13.90 -10.45 12.32
CA THR A 146 13.96 -11.87 11.96
C THR A 146 15.03 -12.19 10.92
N ILE A 147 15.25 -11.28 9.96
CA ILE A 147 16.23 -11.46 8.88
C ILE A 147 17.50 -10.65 9.15
N GLY A 148 17.35 -9.41 9.62
CA GLY A 148 18.48 -8.51 9.85
C GLY A 148 19.17 -8.67 11.19
N GLY A 149 18.54 -9.32 12.19
CA GLY A 149 19.04 -9.32 13.56
C GLY A 149 19.17 -7.92 14.15
N VAL A 150 18.35 -6.98 13.68
CA VAL A 150 18.32 -5.57 14.10
C VAL A 150 17.26 -5.38 15.19
N HIS A 151 17.63 -4.74 16.29
CA HIS A 151 16.73 -4.43 17.39
C HIS A 151 15.88 -3.19 17.07
N PRO A 152 14.53 -3.25 17.12
CA PRO A 152 13.69 -2.07 16.97
C PRO A 152 13.61 -1.29 18.29
N ARG A 153 13.80 0.03 18.22
CA ARG A 153 13.60 0.98 19.33
C ARG A 153 12.46 1.95 18.96
N PRO A 154 11.20 1.55 19.16
CA PRO A 154 10.07 2.40 18.81
C PRO A 154 10.03 3.65 19.69
N VAL A 155 9.77 4.79 19.06
CA VAL A 155 9.46 6.08 19.69
C VAL A 155 8.05 6.45 19.28
N LYS A 156 7.27 7.01 20.21
CA LYS A 156 5.87 7.36 19.96
C LYS A 156 5.76 8.35 18.79
N ASN A 157 4.92 8.03 17.81
CA ASN A 157 4.51 9.00 16.79
C ASN A 157 3.49 10.00 17.35
N ASN A 158 3.64 11.26 16.96
CA ASN A 158 2.64 12.31 17.12
C ASN A 158 1.50 12.14 16.10
N GLU A 159 0.39 12.84 16.32
CA GLU A 159 -0.79 12.79 15.43
C GLU A 159 -0.49 13.29 14.01
N ASP A 160 0.55 14.11 13.83
CA ASP A 160 1.06 14.57 12.53
C ASP A 160 2.06 13.60 11.88
N GLY A 161 2.33 12.45 12.50
CA GLY A 161 3.27 11.45 12.02
C GLY A 161 4.74 11.72 12.37
N THR A 162 5.05 12.87 12.99
CA THR A 162 6.39 13.15 13.51
C THR A 162 6.69 12.30 14.76
N MET A 163 7.92 12.36 15.23
CA MET A 163 8.32 11.93 16.57
C MET A 163 8.99 13.14 17.24
N ASP A 164 8.79 13.31 18.54
CA ASP A 164 9.49 14.39 19.25
C ASP A 164 11.01 14.18 19.19
N ILE A 165 11.74 15.20 18.73
CA ILE A 165 13.20 15.12 18.53
C ILE A 165 13.93 14.78 19.84
N ASP A 166 13.47 15.33 20.96
CA ASP A 166 14.02 15.01 22.28
C ASP A 166 13.81 13.53 22.64
N SER A 167 12.66 12.95 22.25
CA SER A 167 12.40 11.53 22.43
C SER A 167 13.27 10.65 21.54
N ILE A 168 13.60 11.11 20.32
CA ILE A 168 14.59 10.45 19.46
C ILE A 168 15.97 10.51 20.13
N GLU A 169 16.42 11.68 20.61
CA GLU A 169 17.73 11.85 21.24
C GLU A 169 17.86 10.98 22.50
N VAL A 170 16.84 10.93 23.36
CA VAL A 170 16.79 10.05 24.54
C VAL A 170 16.81 8.56 24.17
N ALA A 171 16.31 8.19 22.99
CA ALA A 171 16.32 6.80 22.54
C ALA A 171 17.70 6.33 22.06
N ILE A 172 18.63 7.24 21.76
CA ILE A 172 20.00 6.90 21.34
C ILE A 172 20.77 6.30 22.52
N ARG A 173 21.37 5.12 22.31
CA ARG A 173 22.17 4.45 23.34
C ARG A 173 23.51 5.15 23.53
N ASP A 174 23.90 5.33 24.78
CA ASP A 174 25.24 5.80 25.13
C ASP A 174 26.29 4.77 24.68
N PRO A 175 27.25 5.15 23.81
CA PRO A 175 28.30 4.25 23.34
C PRO A 175 29.14 3.65 24.47
N ARG A 176 29.22 4.32 25.63
CA ARG A 176 29.94 3.81 26.81
C ARG A 176 29.32 2.54 27.39
N GLY A 177 28.07 2.23 27.03
CA GLY A 177 27.36 1.01 27.41
C GLY A 177 27.35 -0.09 26.35
N GLU A 178 28.25 -0.06 25.35
CA GLU A 178 28.24 -1.01 24.22
C GLU A 178 28.28 -2.49 24.61
N LEU A 179 28.83 -2.84 25.78
CA LEU A 179 28.84 -4.22 26.29
C LEU A 179 27.43 -4.74 26.62
N VAL A 180 26.51 -3.86 27.01
CA VAL A 180 25.18 -4.24 27.52
C VAL A 180 24.03 -3.75 26.65
N PHE A 181 24.26 -2.75 25.79
CA PHE A 181 23.24 -2.17 24.92
C PHE A 181 23.45 -2.55 23.45
N PRO A 182 22.36 -2.72 22.68
CA PRO A 182 22.41 -2.65 21.23
C PRO A 182 23.07 -1.35 20.74
N THR A 183 23.71 -1.38 19.58
CA THR A 183 24.33 -0.17 19.00
C THR A 183 23.33 0.57 18.13
N THR A 184 22.87 1.75 18.53
CA THR A 184 22.04 2.60 17.66
C THR A 184 22.83 2.96 16.40
N LYS A 185 22.26 2.66 15.21
CA LYS A 185 22.90 2.95 13.91
C LYS A 185 22.04 3.81 13.00
N LEU A 186 20.73 3.76 13.16
CA LEU A 186 19.78 4.25 12.17
C LEU A 186 18.58 4.91 12.85
N ILE A 187 18.12 6.01 12.27
CA ILE A 187 16.79 6.59 12.49
C ILE A 187 15.99 6.41 11.20
N CYS A 188 14.75 5.91 11.32
CA CYS A 188 13.80 5.83 10.21
C CYS A 188 12.63 6.79 10.43
N LEU A 189 12.31 7.56 9.38
CA LEU A 189 11.08 8.35 9.26
C LEU A 189 10.19 7.76 8.17
N GLU A 190 8.89 8.09 8.16
CA GLU A 190 7.94 7.70 7.10
C GLU A 190 7.24 8.96 6.57
N ASN A 191 7.30 9.21 5.25
CA ASN A 191 6.72 10.41 4.64
C ASN A 191 6.05 10.13 3.27
N SER A 192 4.74 10.35 3.10
CA SER A 192 3.75 10.68 4.14
C SER A 192 3.52 9.53 5.14
N HIS A 193 3.21 9.84 6.40
CA HIS A 193 2.94 8.83 7.43
C HIS A 193 1.53 8.23 7.31
N ALA A 194 1.44 6.94 6.94
CA ALA A 194 0.19 6.30 6.53
C ALA A 194 -0.80 6.13 7.69
N ASN A 195 -0.33 5.67 8.85
CA ASN A 195 -1.20 5.42 10.01
C ASN A 195 -1.67 6.70 10.71
N SER A 196 -1.08 7.85 10.38
CA SER A 196 -1.57 9.17 10.83
C SER A 196 -2.53 9.82 9.83
N GLY A 197 -2.92 9.12 8.76
CA GLY A 197 -3.86 9.66 7.76
C GLY A 197 -3.18 10.24 6.54
N GLY A 198 -1.95 9.80 6.24
CA GLY A 198 -1.17 10.35 5.13
C GLY A 198 -0.64 11.76 5.44
N ARG A 199 -0.27 12.00 6.71
CA ARG A 199 0.28 13.28 7.19
C ARG A 199 1.68 13.50 6.64
N CYS A 200 1.98 14.74 6.29
CA CYS A 200 3.23 15.10 5.64
C CYS A 200 4.24 15.59 6.67
N LEU A 201 5.43 14.99 6.66
CA LEU A 201 6.55 15.49 7.44
C LEU A 201 7.21 16.64 6.66
N SER A 202 7.39 17.79 7.32
CA SER A 202 8.00 18.96 6.67
C SER A 202 9.49 18.75 6.39
N ALA A 203 10.04 19.58 5.49
CA ALA A 203 11.46 19.56 5.19
C ALA A 203 12.30 19.99 6.41
N GLU A 204 11.83 20.98 7.16
CA GLU A 204 12.49 21.52 8.36
C GLU A 204 12.54 20.48 9.48
N TYR A 205 11.44 19.73 9.71
CA TYR A 205 11.45 18.62 10.66
C TYR A 205 12.46 17.55 10.24
N THR A 206 12.43 17.17 8.95
CA THR A 206 13.36 16.17 8.41
C THR A 206 14.82 16.61 8.56
N ASP A 207 15.13 17.89 8.33
CA ASP A 207 16.47 18.44 8.50
C ASP A 207 16.93 18.37 9.96
N ARG A 208 16.07 18.74 10.92
CA ARG A 208 16.39 18.68 12.35
C ARG A 208 16.69 17.24 12.80
N VAL A 209 15.95 16.25 12.31
CA VAL A 209 16.24 14.83 12.58
C VAL A 209 17.56 14.41 11.92
N GLY A 210 17.83 14.88 10.70
CA GLY A 210 19.10 14.62 10.01
C GLY A 210 20.31 15.25 10.71
N GLU A 211 20.17 16.46 11.26
CA GLU A 211 21.19 17.12 12.09
C GLU A 211 21.47 16.31 13.35
N LEU A 212 20.43 15.83 14.04
CA LEU A 212 20.56 14.94 15.19
C LEU A 212 21.26 13.63 14.83
N ALA A 213 20.88 13.01 13.72
CA ALA A 213 21.52 11.79 13.22
C ALA A 213 23.01 12.01 12.97
N LYS A 214 23.35 13.08 12.24
CA LYS A 214 24.73 13.44 11.91
C LYS A 214 25.57 13.74 13.16
N LYS A 215 25.03 14.51 14.12
CA LYS A 215 25.66 14.82 15.41
C LYS A 215 26.06 13.56 16.17
N ASN A 216 25.27 12.50 16.06
CA ASN A 216 25.48 11.22 16.76
C ASN A 216 26.10 10.13 15.88
N GLY A 217 26.57 10.46 14.66
CA GLY A 217 27.16 9.48 13.75
C GLY A 217 26.19 8.40 13.25
N LEU A 218 24.89 8.67 13.29
CA LEU A 218 23.82 7.77 12.82
C LEU A 218 23.47 8.04 11.36
N LYS A 219 22.77 7.07 10.76
CA LYS A 219 22.15 7.22 9.43
C LYS A 219 20.69 7.62 9.55
N LEU A 220 20.18 8.27 8.50
CA LEU A 220 18.76 8.59 8.34
C LEU A 220 18.19 7.89 7.11
N HIS A 221 17.15 7.08 7.31
CA HIS A 221 16.36 6.50 6.24
C HIS A 221 14.95 7.09 6.24
N ILE A 222 14.39 7.34 5.05
CA ILE A 222 13.00 7.72 4.87
C ILE A 222 12.27 6.61 4.12
N ASP A 223 11.28 6.00 4.77
CA ASP A 223 10.21 5.28 4.07
C ASP A 223 9.36 6.31 3.33
N GLY A 224 9.69 6.48 2.05
CA GLY A 224 9.05 7.39 1.12
C GLY A 224 7.98 6.71 0.29
N ALA A 225 7.29 5.69 0.82
CA ALA A 225 6.22 4.96 0.14
C ALA A 225 5.18 5.86 -0.55
N ARG A 226 4.97 7.07 -0.04
CA ARG A 226 4.11 8.11 -0.62
C ARG A 226 4.80 9.48 -0.63
N ILE A 227 6.11 9.52 -0.89
CA ILE A 227 6.87 10.79 -0.86
C ILE A 227 6.37 11.81 -1.89
N PHE A 228 5.85 11.35 -3.03
CA PHE A 228 5.24 12.22 -4.03
C PHE A 228 3.92 12.84 -3.53
N ASN A 229 3.13 12.14 -2.72
CA ASN A 229 1.95 12.75 -2.08
C ASN A 229 2.36 13.88 -1.15
N ALA A 230 3.39 13.66 -0.31
CA ALA A 230 3.91 14.71 0.57
C ALA A 230 4.48 15.90 -0.21
N SER A 231 5.22 15.63 -1.29
CA SER A 231 5.76 16.68 -2.17
C SER A 231 4.68 17.55 -2.79
N VAL A 232 3.61 16.94 -3.30
CA VAL A 232 2.48 17.65 -3.91
C VAL A 232 1.69 18.43 -2.85
N ALA A 233 1.36 17.81 -1.71
CA ALA A 233 0.59 18.46 -0.66
C ALA A 233 1.32 19.65 -0.02
N LEU A 234 2.64 19.55 0.16
CA LEU A 234 3.45 20.63 0.73
C LEU A 234 3.89 21.68 -0.30
N GLY A 235 3.78 21.39 -1.61
CA GLY A 235 4.35 22.23 -2.66
C GLY A 235 5.89 22.28 -2.63
N VAL A 236 6.53 21.25 -2.08
CA VAL A 236 7.99 21.16 -1.89
C VAL A 236 8.54 20.04 -2.77
N PRO A 237 9.59 20.26 -3.59
CA PRO A 237 10.19 19.21 -4.39
C PRO A 237 10.68 18.01 -3.56
N VAL A 238 10.52 16.79 -4.07
CA VAL A 238 10.95 15.55 -3.38
C VAL A 238 12.41 15.63 -2.90
N GLN A 239 13.33 16.10 -3.75
CA GLN A 239 14.75 16.28 -3.38
C GLN A 239 14.94 17.10 -2.09
N ARG A 240 14.12 18.14 -1.88
CA ARG A 240 14.21 19.00 -0.70
C ARG A 240 13.66 18.29 0.54
N LEU A 241 12.56 17.56 0.42
CA LEU A 241 11.97 16.80 1.52
C LEU A 241 12.90 15.71 2.04
N VAL A 242 13.71 15.11 1.17
CA VAL A 242 14.59 13.99 1.53
C VAL A 242 16.08 14.36 1.58
N GLN A 243 16.39 15.66 1.53
CA GLN A 243 17.77 16.15 1.40
C GLN A 243 18.68 15.60 2.50
N ALA A 244 18.20 15.62 3.75
CA ALA A 244 18.96 15.17 4.91
C ALA A 244 19.09 13.64 5.05
N ALA A 245 18.32 12.85 4.29
CA ALA A 245 18.34 11.39 4.38
C ALA A 245 19.55 10.77 3.67
N ASP A 246 20.14 9.72 4.25
CA ASP A 246 21.18 8.91 3.60
C ASP A 246 20.57 7.94 2.57
N SER A 247 19.35 7.46 2.80
CA SER A 247 18.61 6.65 1.83
C SER A 247 17.09 6.85 1.91
N VAL A 248 16.40 6.57 0.80
CA VAL A 248 14.93 6.69 0.71
C VAL A 248 14.38 5.47 -0.03
N SER A 249 13.25 4.95 0.41
CA SER A 249 12.47 3.93 -0.31
C SER A 249 11.26 4.59 -0.99
N VAL A 250 11.17 4.54 -2.33
CA VAL A 250 10.11 5.20 -3.10
C VAL A 250 9.21 4.15 -3.74
N CYS A 251 7.94 4.05 -3.30
CA CYS A 251 7.00 3.12 -3.93
C CYS A 251 6.46 3.65 -5.25
N LEU A 252 6.36 2.76 -6.22
CA LEU A 252 5.80 3.03 -7.55
C LEU A 252 4.41 2.39 -7.71
N SER A 253 4.12 1.35 -6.94
CA SER A 253 2.89 0.55 -7.02
C SER A 253 1.79 0.98 -6.03
N LYS A 254 1.63 2.29 -5.86
CA LYS A 254 0.56 2.92 -5.07
C LYS A 254 -0.16 3.98 -5.92
N GLY A 255 -0.33 5.21 -5.44
CA GLY A 255 -0.98 6.30 -6.19
C GLY A 255 -0.42 6.54 -7.60
N LEU A 256 0.88 6.25 -7.83
CA LEU A 256 1.50 6.34 -9.16
C LEU A 256 1.01 5.27 -10.14
N GLY A 257 0.48 4.13 -9.70
CA GLY A 257 -0.20 3.17 -10.58
C GLY A 257 0.67 2.11 -11.25
N ALA A 258 1.98 2.04 -10.98
CA ALA A 258 2.81 0.97 -11.50
C ALA A 258 2.31 -0.40 -10.96
N PRO A 259 2.40 -1.50 -11.72
CA PRO A 259 1.89 -2.78 -11.25
C PRO A 259 2.69 -3.35 -10.08
N VAL A 260 4.01 -3.12 -10.07
CA VAL A 260 4.94 -3.73 -9.11
C VAL A 260 6.06 -2.76 -8.78
N GLY A 261 6.52 -2.82 -7.53
CA GLY A 261 7.87 -2.43 -7.19
C GLY A 261 8.04 -1.06 -6.54
N SER A 262 9.27 -0.83 -6.15
CA SER A 262 9.76 0.39 -5.50
C SER A 262 11.21 0.62 -5.94
N VAL A 263 11.73 1.82 -5.74
CA VAL A 263 13.15 2.12 -5.95
C VAL A 263 13.72 2.66 -4.65
N ILE A 264 14.78 2.02 -4.17
CA ILE A 264 15.58 2.59 -3.09
C ILE A 264 16.68 3.46 -3.68
N VAL A 265 16.94 4.61 -3.08
CA VAL A 265 17.95 5.58 -3.53
C VAL A 265 18.89 5.95 -2.41
N GLY A 266 20.14 6.28 -2.74
CA GLY A 266 21.16 6.67 -1.78
C GLY A 266 22.50 6.95 -2.46
N SER A 267 23.59 6.85 -1.70
CA SER A 267 24.94 6.91 -2.28
C SER A 267 25.23 5.68 -3.14
N LYS A 268 26.22 5.78 -4.04
CA LYS A 268 26.69 4.62 -4.84
C LYS A 268 27.18 3.47 -3.95
N SER A 269 27.83 3.78 -2.82
CA SER A 269 28.30 2.78 -1.87
C SER A 269 27.15 2.07 -1.15
N PHE A 270 26.10 2.80 -0.78
CA PHE A 270 24.86 2.24 -0.24
C PHE A 270 24.19 1.30 -1.26
N ILE A 271 24.00 1.75 -2.49
CA ILE A 271 23.35 0.97 -3.55
C ILE A 271 24.15 -0.29 -3.91
N THR A 272 25.48 -0.23 -3.87
CA THR A 272 26.33 -1.41 -4.09
C THR A 272 26.09 -2.50 -3.03
N LYS A 273 25.99 -2.12 -1.75
CA LYS A 273 25.64 -3.05 -0.66
C LYS A 273 24.20 -3.54 -0.81
N ALA A 274 23.28 -2.64 -1.14
CA ALA A 274 21.87 -2.94 -1.32
C ALA A 274 21.62 -3.97 -2.43
N ARG A 275 22.34 -3.88 -3.56
CA ARG A 275 22.21 -4.84 -4.67
C ARG A 275 22.59 -6.27 -4.26
N ARG A 276 23.60 -6.43 -3.39
CA ARG A 276 23.98 -7.73 -2.83
C ARG A 276 22.88 -8.29 -1.94
N LEU A 277 22.31 -7.48 -1.05
CA LEU A 277 21.20 -7.89 -0.20
C LEU A 277 19.93 -8.21 -1.00
N ARG A 278 19.64 -7.43 -2.06
CA ARG A 278 18.56 -7.74 -3.01
C ARG A 278 18.75 -9.13 -3.61
N LYS A 279 19.99 -9.51 -3.97
CA LYS A 279 20.28 -10.86 -4.47
C LYS A 279 20.09 -11.94 -3.40
N THR A 280 20.52 -11.70 -2.16
CA THR A 280 20.36 -12.62 -1.02
C THR A 280 18.89 -12.86 -0.70
N LEU A 281 18.06 -11.82 -0.73
CA LEU A 281 16.64 -11.88 -0.41
C LEU A 281 15.76 -12.34 -1.59
N GLY A 282 16.38 -12.79 -2.69
CA GLY A 282 15.64 -13.30 -3.86
C GLY A 282 15.00 -12.22 -4.74
N GLY A 283 15.30 -10.93 -4.53
CA GLY A 283 14.79 -9.82 -5.35
C GLY A 283 15.56 -9.55 -6.65
N GLY A 284 16.66 -10.26 -6.89
CA GLY A 284 17.43 -10.15 -8.15
C GLY A 284 16.74 -10.89 -9.29
N MET A 285 15.85 -10.19 -9.99
CA MET A 285 15.10 -10.68 -11.16
C MET A 285 15.95 -10.62 -12.45
N ARG A 286 15.44 -11.20 -13.55
CA ARG A 286 16.09 -11.20 -14.87
C ARG A 286 15.65 -9.99 -15.69
N GLN A 287 14.83 -10.19 -16.72
CA GLN A 287 14.25 -9.14 -17.57
C GLN A 287 13.21 -8.29 -16.82
N VAL A 288 13.67 -7.57 -15.80
CA VAL A 288 12.85 -6.73 -14.93
C VAL A 288 12.38 -5.46 -15.65
N GLY A 289 13.00 -5.12 -16.78
CA GLY A 289 12.65 -3.97 -17.61
C GLY A 289 11.19 -3.92 -18.03
N PHE A 290 10.51 -5.08 -18.18
CA PHE A 290 9.07 -5.13 -18.42
C PHE A 290 8.28 -4.35 -17.36
N ILE A 291 8.47 -4.66 -16.07
CA ILE A 291 7.75 -3.96 -15.00
C ILE A 291 8.32 -2.56 -14.74
N CYS A 292 9.62 -2.35 -14.97
CA CYS A 292 10.23 -1.02 -14.87
C CYS A 292 9.71 -0.04 -15.94
N ALA A 293 9.32 -0.51 -17.13
CA ALA A 293 8.74 0.33 -18.17
C ALA A 293 7.42 0.97 -17.72
N ALA A 294 6.51 0.17 -17.13
CA ALA A 294 5.27 0.69 -16.56
C ALA A 294 5.54 1.67 -15.41
N ALA A 295 6.50 1.37 -14.54
CA ALA A 295 6.90 2.26 -13.46
C ALA A 295 7.47 3.60 -13.96
N PHE A 296 8.23 3.59 -15.05
CA PHE A 296 8.76 4.80 -15.65
C PHE A 296 7.64 5.69 -16.20
N VAL A 297 6.64 5.10 -16.89
CA VAL A 297 5.44 5.79 -17.34
C VAL A 297 4.63 6.34 -16.16
N ALA A 298 4.41 5.53 -15.12
CA ALA A 298 3.73 5.94 -13.89
C ALA A 298 4.37 7.18 -13.25
N LEU A 299 5.69 7.20 -13.15
CA LEU A 299 6.45 8.31 -12.61
C LEU A 299 6.27 9.60 -13.43
N LYS A 300 6.18 9.49 -14.76
CA LYS A 300 6.01 10.65 -15.66
C LYS A 300 4.58 11.16 -15.73
N GLU A 301 3.60 10.27 -15.76
CA GLU A 301 2.20 10.64 -16.05
C GLU A 301 1.35 10.87 -14.79
N ASN A 302 1.66 10.20 -13.67
CA ASN A 302 0.72 10.12 -12.55
C ASN A 302 1.12 10.95 -11.34
N VAL A 303 2.35 11.48 -11.26
CA VAL A 303 2.75 12.40 -10.19
C VAL A 303 1.86 13.66 -10.18
N GLU A 304 1.60 14.26 -11.35
CA GLU A 304 0.76 15.45 -11.48
C GLU A 304 -0.71 15.19 -11.12
N LYS A 305 -1.17 13.93 -11.21
CA LYS A 305 -2.55 13.55 -10.90
C LYS A 305 -2.83 13.47 -9.39
N LEU A 306 -1.78 13.39 -8.56
CA LEU A 306 -1.92 13.26 -7.11
C LEU A 306 -2.65 14.46 -6.48
N ASP A 307 -2.47 15.67 -7.01
CA ASP A 307 -3.22 16.86 -6.55
C ASP A 307 -4.73 16.68 -6.72
N GLY A 308 -5.15 16.09 -7.85
CA GLY A 308 -6.54 15.71 -8.07
C GLY A 308 -7.04 14.70 -7.04
N ASP A 309 -6.22 13.71 -6.68
CA ASP A 309 -6.56 12.72 -5.66
C ASP A 309 -6.72 13.34 -4.27
N HIS A 310 -5.89 14.34 -3.92
CA HIS A 310 -5.99 15.07 -2.66
C HIS A 310 -7.26 15.92 -2.60
N LYS A 311 -7.58 16.63 -3.69
CA LYS A 311 -8.81 17.42 -3.81
C LYS A 311 -10.07 16.55 -3.66
N LYS A 312 -10.11 15.41 -4.33
CA LYS A 312 -11.21 14.43 -4.21
C LYS A 312 -11.30 13.85 -2.79
N ALA A 313 -10.17 13.57 -2.14
CA ALA A 313 -10.17 13.09 -0.76
C ALA A 313 -10.75 14.14 0.19
N LYS A 314 -10.38 15.41 0.01
CA LYS A 314 -10.93 16.51 0.79
C LYS A 314 -12.42 16.73 0.56
N GLU A 315 -12.86 16.71 -0.70
CA GLU A 315 -14.29 16.78 -1.07
C GLU A 315 -15.10 15.65 -0.41
N LEU A 316 -14.59 14.41 -0.48
CA LEU A 316 -15.23 13.27 0.17
C LEU A 316 -15.28 13.44 1.69
N ALA A 317 -14.18 13.88 2.32
CA ALA A 317 -14.12 14.12 3.75
C ALA A 317 -15.14 15.17 4.21
N GLU A 318 -15.22 16.30 3.51
CA GLU A 318 -16.17 17.38 3.79
C GLU A 318 -17.63 16.91 3.68
N GLY A 319 -17.95 16.11 2.66
CA GLY A 319 -19.26 15.51 2.49
C GLY A 319 -19.62 14.49 3.57
N LEU A 320 -18.67 13.65 3.99
CA LEU A 320 -18.87 12.66 5.05
C LEU A 320 -19.13 13.32 6.41
N THR A 321 -18.51 14.47 6.69
CA THR A 321 -18.77 15.24 7.93
C THR A 321 -20.21 15.73 8.05
N GLN A 322 -20.95 15.85 6.93
CA GLN A 322 -22.37 16.25 6.95
C GLN A 322 -23.30 15.10 7.38
N ILE A 323 -22.82 13.86 7.46
CA ILE A 323 -23.62 12.69 7.79
C ILE A 323 -23.60 12.46 9.30
N LYS A 324 -24.76 12.69 9.95
CA LYS A 324 -24.92 12.48 11.39
C LYS A 324 -24.61 11.01 11.74
N GLY A 325 -23.63 10.82 12.64
CA GLY A 325 -23.15 9.50 13.06
C GLY A 325 -21.76 9.16 12.51
N LEU A 326 -21.19 10.01 11.66
CA LEU A 326 -19.78 9.96 11.26
C LEU A 326 -19.01 11.14 11.86
N LYS A 327 -17.72 10.94 12.10
CA LYS A 327 -16.75 11.96 12.47
C LYS A 327 -15.52 11.83 11.58
N VAL A 328 -15.15 12.94 10.95
CA VAL A 328 -13.95 13.06 10.11
C VAL A 328 -13.24 14.34 10.51
N ASP A 329 -11.94 14.27 10.75
CA ASP A 329 -11.11 15.47 10.90
C ASP A 329 -10.64 15.94 9.52
N VAL A 330 -11.40 16.86 8.92
CA VAL A 330 -11.11 17.39 7.59
C VAL A 330 -9.78 18.15 7.57
N ALA A 331 -9.37 18.77 8.68
CA ALA A 331 -8.11 19.50 8.75
C ALA A 331 -6.89 18.57 8.71
N ALA A 332 -7.07 17.30 9.09
CA ALA A 332 -6.04 16.27 8.99
C ALA A 332 -5.93 15.62 7.60
N VAL A 333 -6.87 15.87 6.68
CA VAL A 333 -6.86 15.33 5.31
C VAL A 333 -5.96 16.19 4.41
N GLU A 334 -4.66 15.91 4.48
CA GLU A 334 -3.64 16.61 3.68
C GLU A 334 -3.40 15.96 2.31
N THR A 335 -3.58 14.64 2.22
CA THR A 335 -3.23 13.85 1.02
C THR A 335 -4.41 13.02 0.54
N ASN A 336 -4.21 11.75 0.21
CA ASN A 336 -5.21 10.87 -0.40
C ASN A 336 -5.85 9.89 0.60
N ILE A 337 -5.63 10.04 1.90
CA ILE A 337 -6.13 9.14 2.94
C ILE A 337 -7.11 9.89 3.84
N ILE A 338 -8.24 9.25 4.14
CA ILE A 338 -9.25 9.74 5.07
C ILE A 338 -9.46 8.68 6.14
N TYR A 339 -9.43 9.09 7.41
CA TYR A 339 -9.95 8.29 8.51
C TYR A 339 -11.34 8.77 8.88
N VAL A 340 -12.27 7.81 8.98
CA VAL A 340 -13.66 8.08 9.34
C VAL A 340 -14.00 7.26 10.57
N ASP A 341 -14.42 7.95 11.62
CA ASP A 341 -14.92 7.36 12.85
C ASP A 341 -16.45 7.27 12.80
N ILE A 342 -16.99 6.14 13.23
CA ILE A 342 -18.42 5.94 13.42
C ILE A 342 -18.71 6.27 14.89
N VAL A 343 -19.55 7.28 15.10
CA VAL A 343 -19.85 7.79 16.44
C VAL A 343 -20.62 6.74 17.24
N GLU A 344 -20.28 6.59 18.52
CA GLU A 344 -20.99 5.70 19.43
C GLU A 344 -22.49 6.06 19.52
N GLY A 345 -23.36 5.05 19.54
CA GLY A 345 -24.81 5.25 19.47
C GLY A 345 -25.34 5.64 18.08
N SER A 346 -24.51 5.56 17.03
CA SER A 346 -24.96 5.66 15.64
C SER A 346 -26.07 4.63 15.34
N LYS A 347 -26.99 5.00 14.45
CA LYS A 347 -28.09 4.14 13.99
C LYS A 347 -27.62 2.86 13.29
N ILE A 348 -26.39 2.86 12.79
CA ILE A 348 -25.79 1.75 12.05
C ILE A 348 -24.46 1.35 12.69
N THR A 349 -24.26 0.03 12.83
CA THR A 349 -22.98 -0.53 13.29
C THR A 349 -21.96 -0.51 12.16
N ALA A 350 -20.66 -0.51 12.49
CA ALA A 350 -19.58 -0.54 11.51
C ALA A 350 -19.73 -1.69 10.51
N GLU A 351 -19.98 -2.91 11.01
CA GLU A 351 -20.18 -4.10 10.17
C GLU A 351 -21.33 -3.94 9.17
N LYS A 352 -22.48 -3.41 9.63
CA LYS A 352 -23.64 -3.17 8.76
C LYS A 352 -23.34 -2.11 7.71
N LEU A 353 -22.61 -1.05 8.07
CA LEU A 353 -22.19 -0.02 7.13
C LEU A 353 -21.25 -0.59 6.07
N TYR A 354 -20.23 -1.35 6.46
CA TYR A 354 -19.29 -1.96 5.50
C TYR A 354 -20.00 -2.91 4.54
N LYS A 355 -20.88 -3.77 5.06
CA LYS A 355 -21.69 -4.67 4.23
C LYS A 355 -22.59 -3.89 3.26
N ASN A 356 -23.24 -2.83 3.73
CA ASN A 356 -24.10 -2.01 2.87
C ASN A 356 -23.30 -1.32 1.77
N LEU A 357 -22.13 -0.77 2.07
CA LEU A 357 -21.25 -0.16 1.07
C LEU A 357 -20.78 -1.20 0.04
N GLU A 358 -20.39 -2.39 0.50
CA GLU A 358 -19.95 -3.50 -0.36
C GLU A 358 -21.07 -4.00 -1.29
N GLU A 359 -22.31 -4.10 -0.79
CA GLU A 359 -23.50 -4.43 -1.59
C GLU A 359 -23.76 -3.40 -2.72
N HIS A 360 -23.30 -2.15 -2.54
CA HIS A 360 -23.36 -1.09 -3.55
C HIS A 360 -22.04 -0.93 -4.34
N GLY A 361 -21.08 -1.84 -4.17
CA GLY A 361 -19.80 -1.82 -4.89
C GLY A 361 -18.78 -0.82 -4.38
N VAL A 362 -19.00 -0.22 -3.21
CA VAL A 362 -18.06 0.71 -2.57
C VAL A 362 -17.22 -0.08 -1.56
N LEU A 363 -15.93 -0.25 -1.85
CA LEU A 363 -15.02 -1.02 -1.00
C LEU A 363 -14.18 -0.08 -0.14
N VAL A 364 -14.22 -0.26 1.17
CA VAL A 364 -13.43 0.53 2.15
C VAL A 364 -12.62 -0.40 3.05
N MET A 365 -11.60 0.12 3.74
CA MET A 365 -10.77 -0.69 4.64
C MET A 365 -11.16 -0.47 6.11
N PRO A 366 -11.68 -1.48 6.83
CA PRO A 366 -11.86 -1.39 8.27
C PRO A 366 -10.54 -1.16 9.01
N LYS A 367 -10.55 -0.33 10.05
CA LYS A 367 -9.40 -0.01 10.91
C LYS A 367 -9.84 0.02 12.37
N GLY A 368 -10.03 -1.16 12.95
CA GLY A 368 -10.59 -1.32 14.29
C GLY A 368 -12.11 -1.47 14.27
N LEU A 369 -12.74 -1.37 15.45
CA LEU A 369 -14.17 -1.68 15.63
C LEU A 369 -15.12 -0.62 15.07
N SER A 370 -14.71 0.66 15.10
CA SER A 370 -15.58 1.80 14.76
C SER A 370 -14.89 2.81 13.84
N ARG A 371 -13.76 2.46 13.23
CA ARG A 371 -13.01 3.33 12.33
C ARG A 371 -12.75 2.64 11.01
N MET A 372 -12.78 3.40 9.93
CA MET A 372 -12.38 2.95 8.59
C MET A 372 -11.37 3.90 7.98
N ARG A 373 -10.62 3.38 7.01
CA ARG A 373 -9.72 4.14 6.16
C ARG A 373 -10.24 4.08 4.73
N ILE A 374 -10.33 5.25 4.12
CA ILE A 374 -10.69 5.46 2.72
C ILE A 374 -9.46 6.04 2.03
N VAL A 375 -9.09 5.52 0.86
CA VAL A 375 -7.93 5.99 0.10
C VAL A 375 -8.32 6.27 -1.34
N LEU A 376 -7.99 7.48 -1.82
CA LEU A 376 -8.24 7.93 -3.18
C LEU A 376 -7.01 7.69 -4.06
N HIS A 377 -7.24 7.48 -5.35
CA HIS A 377 -6.19 7.37 -6.36
C HIS A 377 -6.72 7.79 -7.73
N HIS A 378 -5.82 7.94 -8.71
CA HIS A 378 -6.10 8.53 -10.03
C HIS A 378 -7.18 7.80 -10.87
N GLN A 379 -7.62 6.60 -10.46
CA GLN A 379 -8.70 5.85 -11.13
C GLN A 379 -10.06 6.02 -10.44
N ILE A 380 -10.13 6.78 -9.35
CA ILE A 380 -11.38 7.21 -8.71
C ILE A 380 -11.78 8.55 -9.35
N SER A 381 -12.90 8.57 -10.05
CA SER A 381 -13.43 9.78 -10.68
C SER A 381 -14.20 10.65 -9.69
N SER A 382 -14.46 11.92 -10.04
CA SER A 382 -15.35 12.77 -9.23
C SER A 382 -16.75 12.14 -9.11
N SER A 383 -17.25 11.48 -10.14
CA SER A 383 -18.56 10.82 -10.05
C SER A 383 -18.55 9.63 -9.07
N ASP A 384 -17.40 9.00 -8.85
CA ASP A 384 -17.26 7.93 -7.84
C ASP A 384 -17.27 8.50 -6.42
N VAL A 385 -16.71 9.70 -6.23
CA VAL A 385 -16.79 10.44 -4.95
C VAL A 385 -18.24 10.75 -4.60
N HIS A 386 -18.98 11.33 -5.55
CA HIS A 386 -20.40 11.66 -5.37
C HIS A 386 -21.24 10.39 -5.09
N TYR A 387 -21.01 9.32 -5.87
CA TYR A 387 -21.69 8.04 -5.67
C TYR A 387 -21.41 7.46 -4.28
N THR A 388 -20.14 7.49 -3.84
CA THR A 388 -19.74 7.04 -2.51
C THR A 388 -20.50 7.81 -1.43
N LEU A 389 -20.54 9.15 -1.51
CA LEU A 389 -21.30 9.98 -0.57
C LEU A 389 -22.78 9.60 -0.52
N SER A 390 -23.41 9.38 -1.68
CA SER A 390 -24.80 8.92 -1.74
C SER A 390 -24.99 7.57 -1.06
N CYS A 391 -24.09 6.60 -1.26
CA CYS A 391 -24.15 5.30 -0.57
C CYS A 391 -24.06 5.44 0.96
N PHE A 392 -23.14 6.28 1.47
CA PHE A 392 -23.09 6.58 2.90
C PHE A 392 -24.39 7.22 3.40
N GLN A 393 -24.94 8.19 2.69
CA GLN A 393 -26.21 8.84 3.08
C GLN A 393 -27.37 7.85 3.12
N GLN A 394 -27.47 6.96 2.12
CA GLN A 394 -28.49 5.91 2.07
C GLN A 394 -28.36 4.94 3.25
N ALA A 395 -27.13 4.52 3.59
CA ALA A 395 -26.87 3.62 4.71
C ALA A 395 -27.34 4.20 6.06
N PHE A 396 -27.23 5.53 6.26
CA PHE A 396 -27.60 6.21 7.51
C PHE A 396 -29.06 6.68 7.55
N THR A 397 -29.70 6.91 6.41
CA THR A 397 -31.10 7.39 6.33
C THR A 397 -32.12 6.28 6.07
N GLY A 398 -31.69 5.14 5.52
CA GLY A 398 -32.57 4.03 5.14
C GLY A 398 -33.45 4.30 3.92
N MET A 399 -33.32 5.47 3.26
CA MET A 399 -34.06 5.78 2.04
C MET A 399 -33.24 5.36 0.81
N ARG A 400 -33.76 4.43 0.00
CA ARG A 400 -33.25 4.21 -1.36
C ARG A 400 -33.61 5.44 -2.20
N GLN A 401 -32.62 6.21 -2.65
CA GLN A 401 -32.86 7.07 -3.81
C GLN A 401 -32.83 6.16 -5.05
N GLU A 402 -33.94 6.09 -5.77
CA GLU A 402 -33.96 5.52 -7.11
C GLU A 402 -32.98 6.33 -7.97
N ILE A 403 -31.82 5.73 -8.28
CA ILE A 403 -30.87 6.30 -9.22
C ILE A 403 -31.58 6.29 -10.57
N GLY A 404 -32.03 7.47 -11.01
CA GLY A 404 -32.82 7.64 -12.22
C GLY A 404 -32.15 6.96 -13.41
N SER A 405 -32.84 5.96 -13.96
CA SER A 405 -32.54 5.43 -15.27
C SER A 405 -32.72 6.56 -16.28
N TYR A 406 -31.61 7.01 -16.88
CA TYR A 406 -31.68 7.79 -18.10
C TYR A 406 -32.29 6.90 -19.18
N SER A 407 -33.61 6.99 -19.37
CA SER A 407 -34.29 6.47 -20.54
C SER A 407 -33.89 7.35 -21.72
N ILE A 408 -33.00 6.82 -22.56
CA ILE A 408 -32.79 7.35 -23.90
C ILE A 408 -34.09 7.07 -24.66
N SER A 409 -34.95 8.09 -24.77
CA SER A 409 -36.11 8.05 -25.65
C SER A 409 -35.62 8.09 -27.10
N THR A 410 -35.41 6.93 -27.71
CA THR A 410 -35.39 6.84 -29.17
C THR A 410 -36.83 6.89 -29.67
N SER A 411 -37.36 8.10 -29.91
CA SER A 411 -38.53 8.26 -30.77
C SER A 411 -38.08 8.03 -32.22
N ARG A 412 -38.29 6.81 -32.70
CA ARG A 412 -38.61 6.61 -34.11
C ARG A 412 -40.12 6.74 -34.22
N ASP A 413 -40.57 7.76 -34.92
CA ASP A 413 -41.81 7.68 -35.67
C ASP A 413 -41.64 8.32 -37.04
N VAL A 414 -42.37 7.73 -37.96
CA VAL A 414 -42.13 7.66 -39.40
C VAL A 414 -43.24 8.45 -40.12
N SER A 415 -42.81 9.29 -41.07
CA SER A 415 -43.46 9.61 -42.37
C SER A 415 -44.68 10.55 -42.50
N TYR A 416 -44.63 11.23 -43.66
CA TYR A 416 -45.64 11.91 -44.49
C TYR A 416 -46.08 13.35 -44.15
N ALA A 417 -45.45 14.32 -44.82
CA ALA A 417 -46.03 15.06 -45.96
C ALA A 417 -44.91 15.66 -46.81
#